data_AF-A0A846E3H7-F1
#
_entry.id   AF-A0A846E3H7-F1
#
_cell.length_a   1.000
_cell.length_b   1.000
_cell.length_c   1.000
_cell.angle_alpha   90.00
_cell.angle_beta   90.00
_cell.angle_gamma   90.00
#
_symmetry.space_group_name_H-M   'P 1'
#
loop_
_entity.id
_entity.type
_entity.pdbx_description
1 polymer ?
#
loop_
_entity_poly.entity_id
_entity_poly.type
_entity_poly.pdbx_seq_one_letter_code
_entity_poly.pdbx_strand_id
1 'polypeptide(L)'
;MRSQWLTIPLISLYCLSTQAAYSQSFERTPALFRQRIQFLKTDFQLEASPLIANVLYRQPDSLYRAMSETGAYGVNAQWERGEADTWFIEAQRQGEEALVAGVVRGDRAAINAGFKMFAWGFSRQSADGSFAGTGDPFHSTSFFVQAVARSLLILQQSPYAEEYAAQIAYYQPLVHRAAQWMIQPEVWQRGSNNNQPYTHRRYLVACALGLTSLLSGDRALMDYAQFALQEGLLLQQPDGIYPEMGGFDSSYQMASVLFAGRWVAYFPNNPLTPQAIQSIEKALAWQHTRLFPWGEIRSSGNSRTAHQEIRRTGQVKQIDYRTAFRGFAYWASLTGSWRWGAIARRIAQYHYKVF
;
A
#
# COMPACT_ATOMS: atom_id res chain seq x y z
N MET A 1 -37.45 65.35 -7.08
CA MET A 1 -37.70 64.05 -7.77
C MET A 1 -36.32 63.44 -8.06
N ARG A 2 -35.77 62.55 -7.21
CA ARG A 2 -35.63 61.08 -7.44
C ARG A 2 -35.38 60.75 -8.93
N SER A 3 -34.23 60.21 -9.34
CA SER A 3 -33.75 58.85 -9.04
C SER A 3 -32.22 58.67 -9.15
N GLN A 4 -31.72 57.70 -8.38
CA GLN A 4 -30.35 57.17 -8.31
C GLN A 4 -30.10 56.13 -9.42
N TRP A 5 -28.87 55.99 -9.92
CA TRP A 5 -28.17 54.73 -10.31
C TRP A 5 -26.65 55.05 -10.44
N LEU A 6 -25.82 54.74 -9.45
CA LEU A 6 -24.96 53.54 -9.29
C LEU A 6 -23.81 53.39 -10.31
N THR A 7 -22.61 53.75 -9.83
CA THR A 7 -21.27 53.40 -10.32
C THR A 7 -20.88 51.96 -9.97
N ILE A 8 -20.25 51.21 -10.88
CA ILE A 8 -19.29 50.12 -10.57
C ILE A 8 -18.18 50.09 -11.66
N PRO A 9 -16.88 49.94 -11.34
CA PRO A 9 -15.77 50.07 -12.27
C PRO A 9 -15.37 48.76 -12.97
N LEU A 10 -14.69 48.91 -14.11
CA LEU A 10 -13.99 47.88 -14.89
C LEU A 10 -13.03 47.05 -14.03
N ILE A 11 -13.22 45.72 -14.01
CA ILE A 11 -12.22 44.75 -13.53
C ILE A 11 -12.05 43.62 -14.57
N SER A 12 -10.84 43.58 -15.14
CA SER A 12 -10.08 42.46 -15.71
C SER A 12 -10.77 41.40 -16.59
N LEU A 13 -10.60 41.58 -17.91
CA LEU A 13 -10.38 40.47 -18.85
C LEU A 13 -9.00 39.83 -18.58
N TYR A 14 -8.90 38.88 -17.66
CA TYR A 14 -7.74 37.97 -17.57
C TYR A 14 -8.10 36.75 -16.69
N CYS A 15 -8.99 35.86 -17.17
CA CYS A 15 -9.18 34.55 -16.50
C CYS A 15 -9.89 33.47 -17.33
N LEU A 16 -9.88 33.54 -18.67
CA LEU A 16 -10.56 32.55 -19.52
C LEU A 16 -9.64 31.77 -20.48
N SER A 17 -8.32 31.93 -20.39
CA SER A 17 -7.37 31.22 -21.26
C SER A 17 -6.58 30.09 -20.60
N THR A 18 -6.72 29.85 -19.29
CA THR A 18 -5.93 28.83 -18.57
C THR A 18 -6.65 27.49 -18.37
N GLN A 19 -7.98 27.42 -18.46
CA GLN A 19 -8.71 26.16 -18.35
C GLN A 19 -8.71 25.32 -19.64
N ALA A 20 -8.70 25.96 -20.82
CA ALA A 20 -8.69 25.26 -22.10
C ALA A 20 -7.32 24.63 -22.46
N ALA A 21 -6.22 25.23 -21.98
CA ALA A 21 -4.87 24.68 -22.15
C ALA A 21 -4.58 23.49 -21.21
N TYR A 22 -5.28 23.43 -20.07
CA TYR A 22 -5.13 22.34 -19.10
C TYR A 22 -5.85 21.05 -19.55
N SER A 23 -7.00 21.15 -20.23
CA SER A 23 -7.75 19.99 -20.71
C SER A 23 -7.10 19.27 -21.90
N GLN A 24 -6.45 20.00 -22.81
CA GLN A 24 -5.79 19.40 -23.98
C GLN A 24 -4.49 18.63 -23.64
N SER A 25 -3.87 18.90 -22.49
CA SER A 25 -2.69 18.15 -22.03
C SER A 25 -3.01 16.74 -21.51
N PHE A 26 -4.27 16.47 -21.14
CA PHE A 26 -4.67 15.18 -20.56
C PHE A 26 -4.82 14.09 -21.62
N GLU A 27 -5.21 14.45 -22.85
CA GLU A 27 -5.49 13.50 -23.94
C GLU A 27 -4.23 12.96 -24.64
N ARG A 28 -3.07 13.63 -24.55
CA ARG A 28 -1.81 13.15 -25.14
C ARG A 28 -1.00 12.22 -24.22
N THR A 29 -1.39 12.10 -22.95
CA THR A 29 -0.71 11.30 -21.93
C THR A 29 -0.71 9.79 -22.19
N PRO A 30 -1.78 9.13 -22.69
CA PRO A 30 -1.83 7.67 -22.75
C PRO A 30 -0.85 7.04 -23.75
N ALA A 31 -0.54 7.74 -24.86
CA ALA A 31 0.34 7.22 -25.92
C ALA A 31 1.83 7.31 -25.54
N LEU A 32 2.25 8.43 -24.94
CA LEU A 32 3.61 8.61 -24.41
C LEU A 32 3.86 7.77 -23.14
N PHE A 33 2.81 7.51 -22.34
CA PHE A 33 2.89 6.62 -21.19
C PHE A 33 3.07 5.15 -21.62
N ARG A 34 2.37 4.70 -22.68
CA ARG A 34 2.58 3.36 -23.25
C ARG A 34 3.98 3.13 -23.82
N GLN A 35 4.59 4.13 -24.47
CA GLN A 35 5.97 4.02 -24.96
C GLN A 35 7.03 4.05 -23.84
N ARG A 36 6.77 4.66 -22.68
CA ARG A 36 7.71 4.70 -21.53
C ARG A 36 7.68 3.47 -20.62
N ILE A 37 6.69 2.58 -20.75
CA ILE A 37 6.56 1.35 -19.96
C ILE A 37 7.55 0.24 -20.39
N GLN A 38 8.37 0.46 -21.43
CA GLN A 38 9.35 -0.53 -21.88
C GLN A 38 10.54 -0.76 -20.94
N PHE A 39 10.68 0.02 -19.86
CA PHE A 39 11.70 -0.17 -18.81
C PHE A 39 11.12 0.03 -17.41
N LEU A 40 10.09 -0.74 -17.05
CA LEU A 40 9.57 -0.68 -15.68
C LEU A 40 10.62 -1.18 -14.70
N LYS A 41 10.94 -0.31 -13.74
CA LYS A 41 11.75 -0.68 -12.58
C LYS A 41 11.09 -1.86 -11.85
N THR A 42 11.91 -2.81 -11.43
CA THR A 42 11.46 -3.86 -10.52
C THR A 42 11.03 -3.25 -9.19
N ASP A 43 10.21 -3.96 -8.41
CA ASP A 43 9.78 -3.51 -7.08
C ASP A 43 10.97 -3.27 -6.14
N PHE A 44 11.99 -4.14 -6.23
CA PHE A 44 13.29 -3.90 -5.58
C PHE A 44 13.90 -2.53 -5.96
N GLN A 45 13.97 -2.21 -7.25
CA GLN A 45 14.51 -0.92 -7.72
C GLN A 45 13.65 0.29 -7.29
N LEU A 46 12.34 0.11 -7.14
CA LEU A 46 11.44 1.14 -6.65
C LEU A 46 11.70 1.44 -5.16
N GLU A 47 11.76 0.41 -4.32
CA GLU A 47 12.08 0.53 -2.89
C GLU A 47 13.52 0.98 -2.63
N ALA A 48 14.46 0.60 -3.51
CA ALA A 48 15.85 1.06 -3.48
C ALA A 48 16.04 2.50 -3.99
N SER A 49 14.96 3.18 -4.43
CA SER A 49 15.07 4.57 -4.85
C SER A 49 15.62 5.45 -3.72
N PRO A 50 16.49 6.44 -4.00
CA PRO A 50 17.12 7.24 -2.95
C PRO A 50 16.13 7.90 -2.00
N LEU A 51 14.97 8.32 -2.51
CA LEU A 51 13.93 8.94 -1.68
C LEU A 51 13.38 7.95 -0.65
N ILE A 52 13.04 6.72 -1.06
CA ILE A 52 12.51 5.72 -0.12
C ILE A 52 13.62 5.20 0.80
N ALA A 53 14.75 4.78 0.22
CA ALA A 53 15.85 4.15 0.96
C ALA A 53 16.40 5.06 2.08
N ASN A 54 16.56 6.36 1.81
CA ASN A 54 17.12 7.30 2.78
C ASN A 54 16.13 7.79 3.84
N VAL A 55 14.82 7.58 3.63
CA VAL A 55 13.77 8.00 4.58
C VAL A 55 13.27 6.81 5.40
N LEU A 56 12.84 5.73 4.73
CA LEU A 56 12.17 4.60 5.39
C LEU A 56 13.13 3.52 5.87
N TYR A 57 14.31 3.42 5.25
CA TYR A 57 15.31 2.38 5.49
C TYR A 57 16.64 2.95 6.01
N ARG A 58 16.62 4.19 6.53
CA ARG A 58 17.81 4.85 7.11
C ARG A 58 18.42 4.03 8.24
N GLN A 59 17.58 3.40 9.05
CA GLN A 59 17.94 2.61 10.23
C GLN A 59 17.14 1.29 10.22
N PRO A 60 17.60 0.25 9.49
CA PRO A 60 16.88 -1.01 9.37
C PRO A 60 16.58 -1.68 10.72
N ASP A 61 17.48 -1.55 11.70
CA ASP A 61 17.31 -2.04 13.08
C ASP A 61 16.02 -1.56 13.74
N SER A 62 15.63 -0.31 13.48
CA SER A 62 14.41 0.28 14.03
C SER A 62 13.13 -0.45 13.61
N LEU A 63 13.18 -1.22 12.51
CA LEU A 63 12.05 -1.95 11.94
C LEU A 63 11.86 -3.34 12.54
N TYR A 64 12.85 -3.86 13.29
CA TYR A 64 12.75 -5.18 13.92
C TYR A 64 13.16 -5.21 15.39
N ARG A 65 13.71 -4.15 15.97
CA ARG A 65 14.12 -4.12 17.39
C ARG A 65 13.00 -4.41 18.40
N ALA A 66 11.74 -4.23 18.02
CA ALA A 66 10.57 -4.51 18.87
C ALA A 66 10.01 -5.93 18.68
N MET A 67 10.64 -6.74 17.82
CA MET A 67 10.35 -8.17 17.69
C MET A 67 10.75 -8.91 18.96
N SER A 68 9.91 -9.82 19.43
CA SER A 68 10.26 -10.70 20.55
C SER A 68 11.31 -11.74 20.14
N GLU A 69 11.85 -12.46 21.12
CA GLU A 69 12.80 -13.55 20.89
C GLU A 69 12.23 -14.69 20.04
N THR A 70 10.91 -14.88 20.04
CA THR A 70 10.23 -15.92 19.23
C THR A 70 9.98 -15.47 17.79
N GLY A 71 10.17 -14.18 17.48
CA GLY A 71 9.73 -13.58 16.22
C GLY A 71 8.34 -12.95 16.28
N ALA A 72 7.65 -13.00 17.43
CA ALA A 72 6.37 -12.32 17.59
C ALA A 72 6.54 -10.79 17.48
N TYR A 73 5.63 -10.12 16.77
CA TYR A 73 5.66 -8.66 16.66
C TYR A 73 4.37 -8.02 17.19
N GLY A 74 4.50 -6.86 17.83
CA GLY A 74 3.39 -6.04 18.29
C GLY A 74 2.43 -6.80 19.21
N VAL A 75 1.13 -6.80 18.86
CA VAL A 75 0.07 -7.48 19.64
C VAL A 75 0.31 -8.98 19.79
N ASN A 76 1.02 -9.63 18.85
CA ASN A 76 1.31 -11.05 18.97
C ASN A 76 2.35 -11.32 20.07
N ALA A 77 3.30 -10.40 20.27
CA ALA A 77 4.24 -10.51 21.40
C ALA A 77 3.54 -10.25 22.74
N GLN A 78 2.53 -9.37 22.77
CA GLN A 78 1.68 -9.17 23.96
C GLN A 78 0.85 -10.42 24.26
N TRP A 79 0.26 -11.03 23.23
CA TRP A 79 -0.50 -12.27 23.35
C TRP A 79 0.35 -13.42 23.91
N GLU A 80 1.59 -13.58 23.46
CA GLU A 80 2.51 -14.59 24.02
C GLU A 80 2.82 -14.38 25.50
N ARG A 81 2.75 -13.13 25.99
CA ARG A 81 2.93 -12.79 27.41
C ARG A 81 1.64 -12.82 28.21
N GLY A 82 0.50 -13.14 27.60
CA GLY A 82 -0.82 -13.09 28.24
C GLY A 82 -1.35 -11.67 28.47
N GLU A 83 -0.79 -10.66 27.78
CA GLU A 83 -1.20 -9.25 27.88
C GLU A 83 -2.27 -8.85 26.85
N ALA A 84 -2.59 -9.75 25.92
CA ALA A 84 -3.65 -9.57 24.93
C ALA A 84 -4.45 -10.87 24.77
N ASP A 85 -5.77 -10.76 24.66
CA ASP A 85 -6.68 -11.92 24.59
C ASP A 85 -6.70 -12.60 23.22
N THR A 86 -6.20 -11.92 22.18
CA THR A 86 -6.27 -12.38 20.79
C THR A 86 -5.00 -12.02 20.04
N TRP A 87 -4.57 -12.92 19.15
CA TRP A 87 -3.47 -12.68 18.23
C TRP A 87 -3.99 -12.40 16.82
N PHE A 88 -3.17 -11.73 16.02
CA PHE A 88 -3.52 -11.31 14.67
C PHE A 88 -2.36 -11.59 13.72
N ILE A 89 -2.54 -12.51 12.77
CA ILE A 89 -1.49 -12.89 11.82
C ILE A 89 -0.95 -11.68 11.04
N GLU A 90 -1.77 -10.66 10.78
CA GLU A 90 -1.32 -9.42 10.12
C GLU A 90 -0.20 -8.69 10.87
N ALA A 91 -0.04 -8.87 12.19
CA ALA A 91 1.04 -8.19 12.91
C ALA A 91 2.42 -8.61 12.38
N GLN A 92 2.52 -9.83 11.83
CA GLN A 92 3.74 -10.34 11.21
C GLN A 92 4.03 -9.80 9.82
N ARG A 93 3.13 -8.99 9.24
CA ARG A 93 3.44 -8.22 8.03
C ARG A 93 4.63 -7.27 8.24
N GLN A 94 4.94 -6.91 9.49
CA GLN A 94 6.15 -6.14 9.84
C GLN A 94 7.44 -6.81 9.32
N GLY A 95 7.44 -8.13 9.15
CA GLY A 95 8.57 -8.84 8.55
C GLY A 95 8.94 -8.33 7.16
N GLU A 96 7.96 -7.86 6.36
CA GLU A 96 8.22 -7.21 5.06
C GLU A 96 9.03 -5.94 5.22
N GLU A 97 8.71 -5.08 6.19
CA GLU A 97 9.43 -3.82 6.41
C GLU A 97 10.90 -4.08 6.73
N ALA A 98 11.18 -5.02 7.65
CA ALA A 98 12.53 -5.38 8.03
C ALA A 98 13.29 -6.04 6.87
N LEU A 99 12.66 -6.99 6.17
CA LEU A 99 13.28 -7.72 5.08
C LEU A 99 13.60 -6.82 3.89
N VAL A 100 12.64 -6.01 3.44
CA VAL A 100 12.86 -5.10 2.31
C VAL A 100 13.91 -4.05 2.67
N ALA A 101 13.91 -3.52 3.90
CA ALA A 101 14.97 -2.63 4.36
C ALA A 101 16.34 -3.32 4.33
N GLY A 102 16.41 -4.56 4.79
CA GLY A 102 17.62 -5.37 4.78
C GLY A 102 18.15 -5.61 3.38
N VAL A 103 17.28 -5.98 2.43
CA VAL A 103 17.63 -6.14 1.01
C VAL A 103 18.13 -4.83 0.42
N VAL A 104 17.46 -3.70 0.66
CA VAL A 104 17.86 -2.39 0.12
C VAL A 104 19.20 -1.90 0.71
N ARG A 105 19.47 -2.21 1.99
CA ARG A 105 20.65 -1.71 2.71
C ARG A 105 21.80 -2.72 2.81
N GLY A 106 21.59 -3.94 2.33
CA GLY A 106 22.51 -5.06 2.51
C GLY A 106 22.69 -5.51 3.96
N ASP A 107 21.69 -5.30 4.80
CA ASP A 107 21.68 -5.69 6.21
C ASP A 107 21.04 -7.08 6.37
N ARG A 108 21.90 -8.10 6.53
CA ARG A 108 21.48 -9.51 6.71
C ARG A 108 20.72 -9.72 8.02
N ALA A 109 21.01 -8.94 9.06
CA ALA A 109 20.30 -9.07 10.34
C ALA A 109 18.83 -8.65 10.16
N ALA A 110 18.58 -7.58 9.40
CA ALA A 110 17.23 -7.15 9.07
C ALA A 110 16.49 -8.18 8.18
N ILE A 111 17.16 -8.77 7.18
CA ILE A 111 16.59 -9.86 6.36
C ILE A 111 16.20 -11.05 7.24
N ASN A 112 17.12 -11.50 8.10
CA ASN A 112 16.90 -12.64 9.00
C ASN A 112 15.79 -12.35 10.03
N ALA A 113 15.68 -11.12 10.53
CA ALA A 113 14.59 -10.72 11.41
C ALA A 113 13.23 -10.78 10.69
N GLY A 114 13.17 -10.35 9.43
CA GLY A 114 11.97 -10.48 8.60
C GLY A 114 11.52 -11.95 8.44
N PHE A 115 12.46 -12.83 8.11
CA PHE A 115 12.16 -14.27 8.05
C PHE A 115 11.76 -14.85 9.41
N LYS A 116 12.33 -14.39 10.51
CA LYS A 116 11.95 -14.82 11.86
C LYS A 116 10.50 -14.45 12.19
N MET A 117 10.03 -13.26 11.80
CA MET A 117 8.61 -12.88 11.93
C MET A 117 7.69 -13.75 11.05
N PHE A 118 8.14 -14.09 9.83
CA PHE A 118 7.39 -15.01 8.97
C PHE A 118 7.33 -16.43 9.53
N ALA A 119 8.45 -16.94 10.07
CA ALA A 119 8.51 -18.23 10.73
C ALA A 119 7.51 -18.32 11.90
N TRP A 120 7.40 -17.27 12.71
CA TRP A 120 6.40 -17.21 13.77
C TRP A 120 4.97 -17.32 13.24
N GLY A 121 4.68 -16.66 12.12
CA GLY A 121 3.37 -16.71 11.48
C GLY A 121 3.06 -18.10 10.96
N PHE A 122 3.95 -18.66 10.15
CA PHE A 122 3.74 -19.96 9.51
C PHE A 122 3.82 -21.15 10.47
N SER A 123 4.46 -21.02 11.65
CA SER A 123 4.37 -22.04 12.70
C SER A 123 2.95 -22.22 13.27
N ARG A 124 2.03 -21.30 12.93
CA ARG A 124 0.61 -21.31 13.31
C ARG A 124 -0.32 -21.51 12.11
N GLN A 125 0.24 -21.83 10.94
CA GLN A 125 -0.56 -22.15 9.77
C GLN A 125 -1.15 -23.56 9.93
N SER A 126 -2.46 -23.69 9.79
CA SER A 126 -3.16 -24.97 9.73
C SER A 126 -2.92 -25.66 8.38
N ALA A 127 -3.22 -26.97 8.32
CA ALA A 127 -3.02 -27.78 7.11
C ALA A 127 -3.81 -27.26 5.89
N ASP A 128 -4.98 -26.65 6.11
CA ASP A 128 -5.83 -26.04 5.09
C ASP A 128 -5.32 -24.67 4.59
N GLY A 129 -4.23 -24.15 5.17
CA GLY A 129 -3.66 -22.83 4.86
C GLY A 129 -4.14 -21.70 5.77
N SER A 130 -5.15 -21.94 6.61
CA SER A 130 -5.69 -20.95 7.53
C SER A 130 -4.77 -20.66 8.72
N PHE A 131 -5.10 -19.62 9.50
CA PHE A 131 -4.41 -19.26 10.74
C PHE A 131 -5.39 -19.36 11.92
N ALA A 132 -5.66 -20.58 12.38
CA ALA A 132 -6.72 -20.84 13.36
C ALA A 132 -6.55 -20.01 14.65
N GLY A 133 -7.61 -19.33 15.07
CA GLY A 133 -7.60 -18.48 16.27
C GLY A 133 -7.08 -17.06 16.06
N THR A 134 -6.60 -16.70 14.86
CA THR A 134 -6.31 -15.30 14.55
C THR A 134 -7.60 -14.48 14.54
N GLY A 135 -7.56 -13.26 15.07
CA GLY A 135 -8.67 -12.31 14.91
C GLY A 135 -8.78 -11.78 13.46
N ASP A 136 -10.00 -11.43 13.04
CA ASP A 136 -10.36 -11.00 11.66
C ASP A 136 -9.68 -11.86 10.58
N PRO A 137 -10.02 -13.17 10.48
CA PRO A 137 -9.19 -14.15 9.76
C PRO A 137 -8.89 -13.79 8.31
N PHE A 138 -9.89 -13.33 7.56
CA PHE A 138 -9.73 -13.02 6.15
C PHE A 138 -8.83 -11.79 5.93
N HIS A 139 -9.09 -10.70 6.64
CA HIS A 139 -8.31 -9.46 6.52
C HIS A 139 -6.90 -9.61 7.07
N SER A 140 -6.76 -10.26 8.23
CA SER A 140 -5.45 -10.44 8.84
C SER A 140 -4.56 -11.31 7.95
N THR A 141 -5.14 -12.38 7.37
CA THR A 141 -4.44 -13.25 6.43
C THR A 141 -4.06 -12.51 5.15
N SER A 142 -4.93 -11.66 4.59
CA SER A 142 -4.61 -10.93 3.35
C SER A 142 -3.41 -9.98 3.51
N PHE A 143 -3.26 -9.31 4.65
CA PHE A 143 -2.06 -8.54 4.98
C PHE A 143 -0.80 -9.40 5.04
N PHE A 144 -0.87 -10.55 5.73
CA PHE A 144 0.29 -11.42 5.89
C PHE A 144 0.70 -12.07 4.56
N VAL A 145 -0.26 -12.57 3.79
CA VAL A 145 -0.03 -13.15 2.46
C VAL A 145 0.60 -12.12 1.53
N GLN A 146 0.06 -10.89 1.49
CA GLN A 146 0.64 -9.82 0.68
C GLN A 146 2.09 -9.53 1.07
N ALA A 147 2.37 -9.39 2.36
CA ALA A 147 3.69 -9.05 2.88
C ALA A 147 4.74 -10.14 2.57
N VAL A 148 4.39 -11.41 2.79
CA VAL A 148 5.29 -12.53 2.48
C VAL A 148 5.50 -12.65 0.98
N ALA A 149 4.44 -12.71 0.17
CA ALA A 149 4.55 -12.86 -1.28
C ALA A 149 5.41 -11.75 -1.90
N ARG A 150 5.18 -10.50 -1.49
CA ARG A 150 5.99 -9.37 -1.94
C ARG A 150 7.45 -9.46 -1.51
N SER A 151 7.72 -9.87 -0.27
CA SER A 151 9.10 -10.02 0.24
C SER A 151 9.89 -11.05 -0.55
N LEU A 152 9.26 -12.19 -0.89
CA LEU A 152 9.89 -13.22 -1.71
C LEU A 152 10.20 -12.70 -3.13
N LEU A 153 9.25 -11.99 -3.75
CA LEU A 153 9.45 -11.40 -5.08
C LEU A 153 10.56 -10.32 -5.08
N ILE A 154 10.62 -9.46 -4.05
CA ILE A 154 11.71 -8.48 -3.92
C ILE A 154 13.06 -9.17 -3.78
N LEU A 155 13.15 -10.24 -2.99
CA LEU A 155 14.38 -11.02 -2.86
C LEU A 155 14.81 -11.63 -4.21
N GLN A 156 13.87 -12.23 -4.96
CA GLN A 156 14.14 -12.76 -6.30
C GLN A 156 14.64 -11.69 -7.28
N GLN A 157 14.23 -10.44 -7.11
CA GLN A 157 14.66 -9.30 -7.93
C GLN A 157 15.96 -8.64 -7.45
N SER A 158 16.52 -9.09 -6.34
CA SER A 158 17.65 -8.45 -5.67
C SER A 158 18.98 -9.19 -5.90
N PRO A 159 20.12 -8.56 -5.58
CA PRO A 159 21.42 -9.24 -5.57
C PRO A 159 21.52 -10.43 -4.58
N TYR A 160 20.56 -10.59 -3.67
CA TYR A 160 20.53 -11.66 -2.67
C TYR A 160 19.69 -12.88 -3.08
N ALA A 161 19.21 -12.92 -4.34
CA ALA A 161 18.33 -13.98 -4.81
C ALA A 161 18.94 -15.39 -4.64
N GLU A 162 20.22 -15.56 -4.97
CA GLU A 162 20.93 -16.84 -4.84
C GLU A 162 21.16 -17.20 -3.37
N GLU A 163 21.61 -16.24 -2.55
CA GLU A 163 21.86 -16.42 -1.11
C GLU A 163 20.62 -16.91 -0.35
N TYR A 164 19.44 -16.41 -0.72
CA TYR A 164 18.16 -16.74 -0.06
C TYR A 164 17.24 -17.66 -0.88
N ALA A 165 17.76 -18.32 -1.92
CA ALA A 165 16.97 -19.18 -2.79
C ALA A 165 16.25 -20.31 -2.02
N ALA A 166 16.90 -20.89 -1.01
CA ALA A 166 16.32 -21.93 -0.16
C ALA A 166 15.15 -21.42 0.69
N GLN A 167 15.27 -20.22 1.28
CA GLN A 167 14.21 -19.58 2.05
C GLN A 167 13.03 -19.21 1.14
N ILE A 168 13.29 -18.70 -0.06
CA ILE A 168 12.25 -18.41 -1.06
C ILE A 168 11.47 -19.69 -1.40
N ALA A 169 12.17 -20.77 -1.72
CA ALA A 169 11.57 -22.07 -2.03
C ALA A 169 10.78 -22.65 -0.83
N TYR A 170 11.24 -22.42 0.40
CA TYR A 170 10.55 -22.86 1.61
C TYR A 170 9.23 -22.12 1.85
N TYR A 171 9.22 -20.79 1.73
CA TYR A 171 8.03 -19.98 2.04
C TYR A 171 7.01 -19.93 0.90
N GLN A 172 7.41 -20.15 -0.35
CA GLN A 172 6.51 -20.14 -1.50
C GLN A 172 5.28 -21.07 -1.35
N PRO A 173 5.41 -22.38 -1.04
CA PRO A 173 4.25 -23.24 -0.85
C PRO A 173 3.40 -22.85 0.38
N LEU A 174 4.02 -22.27 1.41
CA LEU A 174 3.32 -21.82 2.62
C LEU A 174 2.38 -20.64 2.33
N VAL A 175 2.89 -19.61 1.65
CA VAL A 175 2.07 -18.44 1.25
C VAL A 175 1.03 -18.83 0.21
N HIS A 176 1.36 -19.76 -0.69
CA HIS A 176 0.41 -20.28 -1.68
C HIS A 176 -0.81 -20.93 -1.02
N ARG A 177 -0.61 -21.81 -0.02
CA ARG A 177 -1.73 -22.43 0.71
C ARG A 177 -2.59 -21.40 1.45
N ALA A 178 -1.99 -20.39 2.06
CA ALA A 178 -2.75 -19.33 2.73
C ALA A 178 -3.61 -18.53 1.73
N ALA A 179 -3.09 -18.25 0.53
CA ALA A 179 -3.85 -17.60 -0.53
C ALA A 179 -4.98 -18.50 -1.07
N GLN A 180 -4.74 -19.82 -1.21
CA GLN A 180 -5.77 -20.78 -1.59
C GLN A 180 -6.90 -20.87 -0.57
N TRP A 181 -6.57 -20.84 0.72
CA TRP A 181 -7.57 -20.75 1.78
C TRP A 181 -8.47 -19.52 1.62
N MET A 182 -7.90 -18.36 1.31
CA MET A 182 -8.66 -17.12 1.13
C MET A 182 -9.70 -17.21 0.00
N ILE A 183 -9.45 -17.98 -1.05
CA ILE A 183 -10.36 -18.11 -2.20
C ILE A 183 -11.33 -19.29 -2.08
N GLN A 184 -11.32 -20.04 -0.97
CA GLN A 184 -12.37 -21.03 -0.70
C GLN A 184 -13.74 -20.31 -0.66
N PRO A 185 -14.80 -20.87 -1.27
CA PRO A 185 -16.06 -20.15 -1.50
C PRO A 185 -16.64 -19.47 -0.24
N GLU A 186 -16.70 -20.19 0.89
CA GLU A 186 -17.26 -19.69 2.14
C GLU A 186 -16.37 -18.63 2.78
N VAL A 187 -15.05 -18.81 2.69
CA VAL A 187 -14.03 -17.88 3.21
C VAL A 187 -14.07 -16.58 2.41
N TRP A 188 -14.07 -16.69 1.08
CA TRP A 188 -14.16 -15.57 0.16
C TRP A 188 -15.45 -14.79 0.35
N GLN A 189 -16.60 -15.47 0.37
CA GLN A 189 -17.90 -14.80 0.50
C GLN A 189 -18.00 -14.03 1.82
N ARG A 190 -17.63 -14.67 2.94
CA ARG A 190 -17.65 -14.01 4.26
C ARG A 190 -16.64 -12.86 4.33
N GLY A 191 -15.42 -13.09 3.84
CA GLY A 191 -14.36 -12.09 3.82
C GLY A 191 -14.69 -10.86 2.99
N SER A 192 -15.23 -11.08 1.78
CA SER A 192 -15.65 -10.02 0.87
C SER A 192 -16.79 -9.19 1.43
N ASN A 193 -17.76 -9.83 2.11
CA ASN A 193 -18.85 -9.18 2.82
C ASN A 193 -18.33 -8.29 3.98
N ASN A 194 -17.45 -8.81 4.82
CA ASN A 194 -16.86 -8.03 5.93
C ASN A 194 -16.00 -6.86 5.44
N ASN A 195 -15.47 -6.96 4.23
CA ASN A 195 -14.64 -5.93 3.62
C ASN A 195 -15.43 -4.85 2.86
N GLN A 196 -16.76 -4.97 2.71
CA GLN A 196 -17.59 -4.01 1.96
C GLN A 196 -17.37 -2.54 2.33
N PRO A 197 -17.20 -2.17 3.62
CA PRO A 197 -16.99 -0.77 3.97
C PRO A 197 -15.60 -0.19 3.62
N TYR A 198 -14.65 -1.01 3.16
CA TYR A 198 -13.23 -0.65 3.14
C TYR A 198 -12.58 -0.84 1.75
N THR A 199 -12.50 0.24 0.98
CA THR A 199 -11.94 0.19 -0.38
C THR A 199 -10.49 -0.29 -0.40
N HIS A 200 -9.63 0.12 0.54
CA HIS A 200 -8.23 -0.31 0.58
C HIS A 200 -8.08 -1.83 0.70
N ARG A 201 -9.05 -2.52 1.31
CA ARG A 201 -9.01 -3.98 1.47
C ARG A 201 -9.16 -4.69 0.12
N ARG A 202 -9.84 -4.08 -0.87
CA ARG A 202 -9.94 -4.61 -2.23
C ARG A 202 -8.58 -4.63 -2.92
N TYR A 203 -7.85 -3.51 -2.86
CA TYR A 203 -6.50 -3.41 -3.41
C TYR A 203 -5.48 -4.30 -2.67
N LEU A 204 -5.60 -4.42 -1.35
CA LEU A 204 -4.79 -5.33 -0.55
C LEU A 204 -4.99 -6.79 -0.98
N VAL A 205 -6.25 -7.25 -1.09
CA VAL A 205 -6.58 -8.61 -1.51
C VAL A 205 -6.09 -8.87 -2.94
N ALA A 206 -6.29 -7.91 -3.85
CA ALA A 206 -5.76 -7.99 -5.22
C ALA A 206 -4.24 -8.18 -5.23
N CYS A 207 -3.49 -7.43 -4.42
CA CYS A 207 -2.05 -7.62 -4.29
C CYS A 207 -1.69 -8.97 -3.66
N ALA A 208 -2.35 -9.37 -2.57
CA ALA A 208 -2.09 -10.62 -1.88
C ALA A 208 -2.19 -11.81 -2.85
N LEU A 209 -3.31 -11.90 -3.57
CA LEU A 209 -3.60 -13.00 -4.48
C LEU A 209 -2.80 -12.91 -5.77
N GLY A 210 -2.67 -11.71 -6.36
CA GLY A 210 -1.94 -11.50 -7.61
C GLY A 210 -0.46 -11.80 -7.47
N LEU A 211 0.19 -11.31 -6.41
CA LEU A 211 1.62 -11.59 -6.15
C LEU A 211 1.85 -13.07 -5.83
N THR A 212 0.93 -13.71 -5.11
CA THR A 212 1.04 -15.14 -4.84
C THR A 212 0.85 -15.97 -6.11
N SER A 213 -0.08 -15.57 -6.99
CA SER A 213 -0.24 -16.17 -8.32
C SER A 213 1.03 -16.06 -9.17
N LEU A 214 1.71 -14.91 -9.13
CA LEU A 214 2.98 -14.73 -9.83
C LEU A 214 4.07 -15.69 -9.32
N LEU A 215 4.11 -15.95 -8.00
CA LEU A 215 5.04 -16.90 -7.39
C LEU A 215 4.71 -18.35 -7.73
N SER A 216 3.44 -18.75 -7.66
CA SER A 216 3.02 -20.16 -7.75
C SER A 216 2.58 -20.61 -9.16
N GLY A 217 2.26 -19.67 -10.04
CA GLY A 217 1.62 -19.96 -11.33
C GLY A 217 0.13 -20.31 -11.22
N ASP A 218 -0.47 -20.20 -10.03
CA ASP A 218 -1.88 -20.52 -9.80
C ASP A 218 -2.80 -19.46 -10.41
N ARG A 219 -3.44 -19.80 -11.53
CA ARG A 219 -4.31 -18.89 -12.28
C ARG A 219 -5.60 -18.55 -11.56
N ALA A 220 -6.14 -19.45 -10.71
CA ALA A 220 -7.35 -19.15 -9.96
C ALA A 220 -7.10 -17.96 -9.01
N LEU A 221 -5.93 -17.90 -8.37
CA LEU A 221 -5.54 -16.74 -7.56
C LEU A 221 -5.49 -15.45 -8.37
N MET A 222 -5.02 -15.49 -9.64
CA MET A 222 -5.03 -14.31 -10.52
C MET A 222 -6.45 -13.84 -10.84
N ASP A 223 -7.38 -14.76 -11.10
CA ASP A 223 -8.76 -14.41 -11.44
C ASP A 223 -9.44 -13.70 -10.26
N TYR A 224 -9.28 -14.22 -9.03
CA TYR A 224 -9.78 -13.56 -7.82
C TYR A 224 -9.05 -12.24 -7.53
N ALA A 225 -7.76 -12.14 -7.86
CA ALA A 225 -7.01 -10.90 -7.73
C ALA A 225 -7.56 -9.80 -8.65
N GLN A 226 -7.86 -10.14 -9.91
CA GLN A 226 -8.45 -9.23 -10.88
C GLN A 226 -9.86 -8.82 -10.47
N PHE A 227 -10.67 -9.76 -9.97
CA PHE A 227 -11.99 -9.45 -9.42
C PHE A 227 -11.89 -8.43 -8.28
N ALA A 228 -11.01 -8.66 -7.30
CA ALA A 228 -10.82 -7.72 -6.19
C ALA A 228 -10.31 -6.35 -6.66
N LEU A 229 -9.39 -6.31 -7.63
CA LEU A 229 -8.92 -5.04 -8.20
C LEU A 229 -10.07 -4.29 -8.89
N GLN A 230 -10.85 -4.99 -9.71
CA GLN A 230 -11.99 -4.41 -10.41
C GLN A 230 -13.00 -3.82 -9.43
N GLU A 231 -13.34 -4.53 -8.35
CA GLU A 231 -14.19 -3.98 -7.28
C GLU A 231 -13.60 -2.70 -6.68
N GLY A 232 -12.30 -2.70 -6.35
CA GLY A 232 -11.63 -1.51 -5.82
C GLY A 232 -11.63 -0.32 -6.78
N LEU A 233 -11.50 -0.57 -8.09
CA LEU A 233 -11.55 0.46 -9.13
C LEU A 233 -12.95 1.04 -9.31
N LEU A 234 -13.99 0.19 -9.22
CA LEU A 234 -15.39 0.60 -9.34
C LEU A 234 -15.86 1.44 -8.15
N LEU A 235 -15.25 1.28 -6.98
CA LEU A 235 -15.59 2.05 -5.78
C LEU A 235 -15.02 3.48 -5.78
N GLN A 236 -14.07 3.80 -6.66
CA GLN A 236 -13.47 5.14 -6.68
C GLN A 236 -14.53 6.18 -7.04
N GLN A 237 -14.65 7.22 -6.22
CA GLN A 237 -15.52 8.36 -6.51
C GLN A 237 -14.97 9.21 -7.66
N PRO A 238 -15.82 9.97 -8.38
CA PRO A 238 -15.39 10.75 -9.55
C PRO A 238 -14.22 11.72 -9.30
N ASP A 239 -14.10 12.22 -8.07
CA ASP A 239 -13.06 13.15 -7.61
C ASP A 239 -11.76 12.46 -7.15
N GLY A 240 -11.69 11.13 -7.22
CA GLY A 240 -10.51 10.33 -6.91
C GLY A 240 -10.47 9.75 -5.49
N ILE A 241 -11.51 9.94 -4.69
CA ILE A 241 -11.59 9.34 -3.34
C ILE A 241 -11.77 7.82 -3.44
N TYR A 242 -10.97 7.09 -2.67
CA TYR A 242 -11.24 5.70 -2.30
C TYR A 242 -12.04 5.68 -0.99
N PRO A 243 -13.35 5.36 -1.03
CA PRO A 243 -14.18 5.52 0.14
C PRO A 243 -13.84 4.51 1.24
N GLU A 244 -13.82 4.99 2.47
CA GLU A 244 -13.59 4.19 3.68
C GLU A 244 -14.70 4.52 4.66
N MET A 245 -15.50 3.51 5.03
CA MET A 245 -16.71 3.68 5.84
C MET A 245 -17.67 4.73 5.26
N GLY A 246 -17.77 4.79 3.93
CA GLY A 246 -18.61 5.76 3.20
C GLY A 246 -18.05 7.19 3.12
N GLY A 247 -16.95 7.49 3.81
CA GLY A 247 -16.25 8.78 3.77
C GLY A 247 -14.86 8.69 3.14
N PHE A 248 -14.04 9.70 3.34
CA PHE A 248 -12.62 9.66 2.95
C PHE A 248 -11.72 9.43 4.17
N ASP A 249 -10.54 8.88 3.94
CA ASP A 249 -9.48 8.82 4.96
C ASP A 249 -8.11 8.94 4.30
N SER A 250 -7.33 9.94 4.69
CA SER A 250 -6.02 10.22 4.09
C SER A 250 -5.02 9.06 4.21
N SER A 251 -5.10 8.25 5.27
CA SER A 251 -4.19 7.12 5.46
C SER A 251 -4.56 5.96 4.53
N TYR A 252 -5.86 5.63 4.49
CA TYR A 252 -6.36 4.51 3.70
C TYR A 252 -6.49 4.82 2.19
N GLN A 253 -6.66 6.09 1.83
CA GLN A 253 -6.45 6.59 0.46
C GLN A 253 -5.07 6.15 -0.02
N MET A 254 -4.04 6.42 0.79
CA MET A 254 -2.65 6.13 0.42
C MET A 254 -2.28 4.66 0.54
N ALA A 255 -2.95 3.89 1.40
CA ALA A 255 -2.85 2.44 1.40
C ALA A 255 -3.35 1.85 0.06
N SER A 256 -4.51 2.32 -0.41
CA SER A 256 -5.06 1.93 -1.71
C SER A 256 -4.12 2.29 -2.86
N VAL A 257 -3.58 3.51 -2.86
CA VAL A 257 -2.56 3.96 -3.84
C VAL A 257 -1.34 3.05 -3.83
N LEU A 258 -0.80 2.70 -2.65
CA LEU A 258 0.40 1.89 -2.56
C LEU A 258 0.17 0.47 -3.11
N PHE A 259 -0.94 -0.17 -2.75
CA PHE A 259 -1.28 -1.49 -3.29
C PHE A 259 -1.56 -1.44 -4.80
N ALA A 260 -2.33 -0.47 -5.28
CA ALA A 260 -2.55 -0.29 -6.71
C ALA A 260 -1.22 -0.02 -7.46
N GLY A 261 -0.30 0.77 -6.88
CA GLY A 261 1.02 1.02 -7.44
C GLY A 261 1.87 -0.26 -7.53
N ARG A 262 1.81 -1.13 -6.52
CA ARG A 262 2.43 -2.46 -6.55
C ARG A 262 1.84 -3.31 -7.67
N TRP A 263 0.51 -3.32 -7.84
CA TRP A 263 -0.13 -3.99 -8.96
C TRP A 263 0.44 -3.53 -10.30
N VAL A 264 0.52 -2.22 -10.54
CA VAL A 264 1.06 -1.66 -11.79
C VAL A 264 2.51 -2.12 -12.03
N ALA A 265 3.34 -2.18 -10.98
CA ALA A 265 4.73 -2.60 -11.09
C ALA A 265 4.88 -4.08 -11.49
N TYR A 266 4.05 -4.97 -10.95
CA TYR A 266 4.14 -6.41 -11.22
C TYR A 266 3.33 -6.89 -12.43
N PHE A 267 2.25 -6.19 -12.77
CA PHE A 267 1.29 -6.63 -13.79
C PHE A 267 1.10 -5.57 -14.89
N PRO A 268 2.17 -5.06 -15.52
CA PRO A 268 2.05 -3.93 -16.46
C PRO A 268 1.20 -4.22 -17.69
N ASN A 269 1.14 -5.49 -18.10
CA ASN A 269 0.39 -5.94 -19.27
C ASN A 269 -1.03 -6.44 -18.92
N ASN A 270 -1.44 -6.37 -17.64
CA ASN A 270 -2.78 -6.78 -17.26
C ASN A 270 -3.84 -5.80 -17.81
N PRO A 271 -4.99 -6.28 -18.29
CA PRO A 271 -6.05 -5.42 -18.86
C PRO A 271 -6.56 -4.33 -17.91
N LEU A 272 -6.53 -4.54 -16.59
CA LEU A 272 -6.96 -3.57 -15.59
C LEU A 272 -5.90 -2.53 -15.25
N THR A 273 -4.64 -2.75 -15.63
CA THR A 273 -3.53 -1.86 -15.26
C THR A 273 -3.66 -0.44 -15.80
N PRO A 274 -4.08 -0.20 -17.06
CA PRO A 274 -4.37 1.16 -17.53
C PRO A 274 -5.42 1.90 -16.69
N GLN A 275 -6.44 1.20 -16.20
CA GLN A 275 -7.46 1.79 -15.32
C GLN A 275 -6.88 2.06 -13.93
N ALA A 276 -6.07 1.15 -13.39
CA ALA A 276 -5.37 1.36 -12.12
C ALA A 276 -4.45 2.58 -12.15
N ILE A 277 -3.70 2.79 -13.24
CA ILE A 277 -2.87 3.99 -13.43
C ILE A 277 -3.69 5.27 -13.33
N GLN A 278 -4.82 5.33 -14.05
CA GLN A 278 -5.72 6.50 -14.02
C GLN A 278 -6.30 6.72 -12.62
N SER A 279 -6.73 5.63 -11.98
CA SER A 279 -7.27 5.63 -10.62
C SER A 279 -6.25 6.19 -9.62
N ILE A 280 -4.98 5.77 -9.69
CA ILE A 280 -3.90 6.25 -8.84
C ILE A 280 -3.64 7.75 -9.03
N GLU A 281 -3.57 8.24 -10.27
CA GLU A 281 -3.34 9.66 -10.56
C GLU A 281 -4.44 10.55 -9.97
N LYS A 282 -5.72 10.15 -10.10
CA LYS A 282 -6.84 10.85 -9.45
C LYS A 282 -6.71 10.82 -7.93
N ALA A 283 -6.39 9.66 -7.37
CA ALA A 283 -6.26 9.50 -5.93
C ALA A 283 -5.12 10.34 -5.32
N LEU A 284 -3.98 10.43 -6.02
CA LEU A 284 -2.86 11.29 -5.64
C LEU A 284 -3.19 12.78 -5.77
N ALA A 285 -3.92 13.16 -6.83
CA ALA A 285 -4.40 14.53 -7.00
C ALA A 285 -5.34 14.94 -5.85
N TRP A 286 -6.27 14.08 -5.47
CA TRP A 286 -7.12 14.32 -4.30
C TRP A 286 -6.29 14.37 -3.00
N GLN A 287 -5.40 13.41 -2.76
CA GLN A 287 -4.58 13.38 -1.54
C GLN A 287 -3.72 14.64 -1.40
N HIS A 288 -3.24 15.21 -2.50
CA HIS A 288 -2.48 16.46 -2.47
C HIS A 288 -3.29 17.64 -1.91
N THR A 289 -4.61 17.68 -2.10
CA THR A 289 -5.49 18.70 -1.49
C THR A 289 -5.57 18.58 0.04
N ARG A 290 -5.19 17.41 0.56
CA ARG A 290 -5.13 17.06 1.99
C ARG A 290 -3.74 17.27 2.59
N LEU A 291 -2.86 18.01 1.90
CA LEU A 291 -1.55 18.39 2.43
C LEU A 291 -1.52 19.89 2.69
N PHE A 292 -0.93 20.28 3.81
CA PHE A 292 -0.50 21.66 4.00
C PHE A 292 0.73 21.97 3.12
N PRO A 293 0.99 23.25 2.78
CA PRO A 293 2.14 23.63 1.97
C PRO A 293 3.49 23.12 2.51
N TRP A 294 3.62 22.97 3.83
CA TRP A 294 4.81 22.49 4.53
C TRP A 294 4.92 20.95 4.63
N GLY A 295 3.97 20.19 4.09
CA GLY A 295 4.07 18.72 4.00
C GLY A 295 3.32 17.92 5.07
N GLU A 296 2.68 18.58 6.02
CA GLU A 296 1.80 17.93 6.99
C GLU A 296 0.50 17.43 6.35
N ILE A 297 0.03 16.26 6.78
CA ILE A 297 -1.22 15.64 6.31
C ILE A 297 -2.41 16.14 7.14
N ARG A 298 -3.42 16.68 6.46
CA ARG A 298 -4.70 17.11 7.04
C ARG A 298 -5.60 15.93 7.36
N SER A 299 -5.81 15.69 8.63
CA SER A 299 -6.70 14.64 9.15
C SER A 299 -8.17 15.04 9.31
N SER A 300 -8.50 16.34 9.17
CA SER A 300 -9.86 16.83 9.41
C SER A 300 -10.88 16.17 8.49
N GLY A 301 -11.91 15.54 9.06
CA GLY A 301 -12.95 14.84 8.33
C GLY A 301 -12.59 13.41 7.88
N ASN A 302 -11.44 12.88 8.29
CA ASN A 302 -11.14 11.46 8.09
C ASN A 302 -12.18 10.58 8.78
N SER A 303 -12.64 9.53 8.10
CA SER A 303 -13.67 8.62 8.59
C SER A 303 -13.16 7.55 9.56
N ARG A 304 -11.83 7.31 9.62
CA ARG A 304 -11.25 6.20 10.42
C ARG A 304 -10.07 6.59 11.31
N THR A 305 -9.15 7.40 10.80
CA THR A 305 -7.96 7.84 11.52
C THR A 305 -8.17 9.20 12.20
N ALA A 306 -7.24 9.59 13.07
CA ALA A 306 -7.30 10.81 13.90
C ALA A 306 -8.48 10.80 14.88
N HIS A 307 -8.39 9.90 15.87
CA HIS A 307 -9.33 9.78 17.01
C HIS A 307 -10.69 9.15 16.70
N GLN A 308 -10.89 8.63 15.49
CA GLN A 308 -12.14 7.93 15.12
C GLN A 308 -12.10 6.41 15.35
N GLU A 309 -10.90 5.80 15.47
CA GLU A 309 -10.76 4.35 15.66
C GLU A 309 -9.61 4.01 16.62
N ILE A 310 -9.77 2.94 17.39
CA ILE A 310 -8.77 2.38 18.30
C ILE A 310 -8.06 1.22 17.59
N ARG A 311 -6.73 1.19 17.64
CA ARG A 311 -5.89 0.08 17.15
C ARG A 311 -6.17 -1.18 17.97
N ARG A 312 -5.82 -2.34 17.41
CA ARG A 312 -5.84 -3.63 18.14
C ARG A 312 -4.96 -3.64 19.40
N THR A 313 -4.00 -2.71 19.48
CA THR A 313 -3.14 -2.48 20.65
C THR A 313 -3.76 -1.53 21.70
N GLY A 314 -5.03 -1.13 21.54
CA GLY A 314 -5.72 -0.18 22.45
C GLY A 314 -5.38 1.30 22.24
N GLN A 315 -4.43 1.62 21.35
CA GLN A 315 -4.02 3.00 21.06
C GLN A 315 -4.90 3.66 19.98
N VAL A 316 -5.17 4.95 20.09
CA VAL A 316 -5.87 5.69 19.03
C VAL A 316 -5.11 5.62 17.69
N LYS A 317 -5.82 5.35 16.59
CA LYS A 317 -5.25 5.38 15.25
C LYS A 317 -4.85 6.81 14.85
N GLN A 318 -3.55 7.05 14.86
CA GLN A 318 -2.94 8.23 14.28
C GLN A 318 -2.83 8.12 12.75
N ILE A 319 -2.63 9.27 12.09
CA ILE A 319 -2.40 9.34 10.64
C ILE A 319 -1.15 8.54 10.26
N ASP A 320 -1.28 7.72 9.22
CA ASP A 320 -0.18 6.95 8.68
C ASP A 320 0.59 7.75 7.61
N TYR A 321 1.42 8.69 8.09
CA TYR A 321 2.29 9.48 7.22
C TYR A 321 3.36 8.64 6.53
N ARG A 322 3.69 7.44 7.04
CA ARG A 322 4.65 6.52 6.41
C ARG A 322 4.07 5.99 5.11
N THR A 323 2.84 5.50 5.13
CA THR A 323 2.15 5.02 3.92
C THR A 323 1.90 6.16 2.94
N ALA A 324 1.54 7.35 3.40
CA ALA A 324 1.39 8.52 2.53
C ALA A 324 2.69 8.92 1.84
N PHE A 325 3.79 9.05 2.59
CA PHE A 325 5.12 9.28 2.02
C PHE A 325 5.46 8.19 0.98
N ARG A 326 5.33 6.91 1.36
CA ARG A 326 5.71 5.79 0.50
C ARG A 326 4.89 5.77 -0.78
N GLY A 327 3.57 5.98 -0.72
CA GLY A 327 2.73 5.97 -1.92
C GLY A 327 3.12 7.05 -2.94
N PHE A 328 3.37 8.29 -2.50
CA PHE A 328 3.88 9.35 -3.40
C PHE A 328 5.28 9.03 -3.94
N ALA A 329 6.20 8.58 -3.07
CA ALA A 329 7.58 8.30 -3.45
C ALA A 329 7.68 7.11 -4.42
N TYR A 330 6.93 6.04 -4.14
CA TYR A 330 6.87 4.84 -4.96
C TYR A 330 6.32 5.15 -6.35
N TRP A 331 5.18 5.87 -6.41
CA TRP A 331 4.59 6.26 -7.69
C TRP A 331 5.49 7.22 -8.48
N ALA A 332 6.18 8.15 -7.81
CA ALA A 332 7.19 9.00 -8.44
C ALA A 332 8.35 8.19 -9.02
N SER A 333 8.83 7.16 -8.31
CA SER A 333 9.90 6.30 -8.79
C SER A 333 9.47 5.47 -10.00
N LEU A 334 8.22 4.99 -9.99
CA LEU A 334 7.63 4.17 -11.06
C LEU A 334 7.39 4.98 -12.34
N THR A 335 6.89 6.20 -12.21
CA THR A 335 6.47 7.03 -13.36
C THR A 335 7.53 8.06 -13.79
N GLY A 336 8.53 8.33 -12.95
CA GLY A 336 9.45 9.45 -13.12
C GLY A 336 8.79 10.82 -12.85
N SER A 337 7.62 10.86 -12.21
CA SER A 337 6.90 12.11 -11.93
C SER A 337 7.64 12.98 -10.91
N TRP A 338 8.19 14.10 -11.37
CA TRP A 338 8.82 15.11 -10.51
C TRP A 338 7.83 15.73 -9.52
N ARG A 339 6.57 15.89 -9.93
CA ARG A 339 5.48 16.45 -9.11
C ARG A 339 5.25 15.60 -7.86
N TRP A 340 5.06 14.29 -8.04
CA TRP A 340 4.81 13.37 -6.94
C TRP A 340 6.06 13.20 -6.06
N GLY A 341 7.25 13.21 -6.66
CA GLY A 341 8.52 13.18 -5.92
C GLY A 341 8.73 14.43 -5.05
N ALA A 342 8.32 15.61 -5.53
CA ALA A 342 8.38 16.85 -4.74
C ALA A 342 7.43 16.82 -3.53
N ILE A 343 6.22 16.28 -3.70
CA ILE A 343 5.26 16.11 -2.61
C ILE A 343 5.81 15.12 -1.57
N ALA A 344 6.33 13.97 -1.99
CA ALA A 344 6.96 13.01 -1.08
C ALA A 344 8.11 13.64 -0.28
N ARG A 345 8.96 14.47 -0.91
CA ARG A 345 10.03 15.20 -0.19
C ARG A 345 9.48 16.15 0.88
N ARG A 346 8.38 16.87 0.62
CA ARG A 346 7.76 17.75 1.63
C ARG A 346 7.24 16.96 2.83
N ILE A 347 6.58 15.83 2.59
CA ILE A 347 6.12 14.93 3.66
C ILE A 347 7.33 14.43 4.47
N ALA A 348 8.41 14.05 3.79
CA ALA A 348 9.65 13.61 4.43
C ALA A 348 10.28 14.71 5.30
N GLN A 349 10.37 15.94 4.79
CA GLN A 349 10.89 17.10 5.52
C GLN A 349 10.09 17.37 6.80
N TYR A 350 8.76 17.33 6.73
CA TYR A 350 7.92 17.58 7.89
C TYR A 350 7.99 16.47 8.94
N HIS A 351 7.80 15.21 8.54
CA HIS A 351 7.61 14.10 9.47
C HIS A 351 8.91 13.39 9.87
N TYR A 352 9.92 13.37 9.00
CA TYR A 352 11.18 12.65 9.23
C TYR A 352 12.37 13.59 9.45
N LYS A 353 12.19 14.91 9.24
CA LYS A 353 13.24 15.94 9.39
C LYS A 353 14.48 15.63 8.55
N VAL A 354 14.26 15.20 7.31
CA VAL A 354 15.29 14.86 6.32
C VAL A 354 15.08 15.67 5.04
N PHE A 355 16.18 15.93 4.34
CA PHE A 355 16.33 16.81 3.15
C PHE A 355 16.44 18.30 3.43
#